data_AF-A0A7I9WB22-F1
#
_entry.id   AF-A0A7I9WB22-F1
#
_cell.length_a   1.000
_cell.length_b   1.000
_cell.length_c   1.000
_cell.angle_alpha   90.00
_cell.angle_beta   90.00
_cell.angle_gamma   90.00
#
_symmetry.space_group_name_H-M   'P 1'
#
loop_
_entity.id
_entity.type
_entity.pdbx_description
1 polymer ?
#
loop_
_entity_poly.entity_id
_entity_poly.type
_entity_poly.pdbx_seq_one_letter_code
_entity_poly.pdbx_strand_id
1 'polypeptide(L)' 'MLWADTTAPRKQRHTARRILHRLIEEHDAGEELSYSTVRDYVRIRRAQVDVEAGRRVEVFVPQEHPPGAEAEVDFGEVW' A
#
# COMPACT_ATOMS: atom_id res chain seq x y z
N MET A 1 5.03 -9.18 -4.39
CA MET A 1 5.29 -7.95 -5.18
C MET A 1 6.76 -8.01 -5.54
N LEU A 2 7.12 -7.78 -6.80
CA LEU A 2 8.52 -7.76 -7.18
C LEU A 2 9.13 -6.41 -6.83
N TRP A 3 10.44 -6.37 -6.59
CA TRP A 3 11.17 -5.10 -6.41
C TRP A 3 11.01 -4.17 -7.61
N ALA A 4 10.95 -4.70 -8.83
CA ALA A 4 10.67 -3.91 -10.04
C ALA A 4 9.31 -3.18 -10.01
N ASP A 5 8.33 -3.67 -9.21
CA ASP A 5 7.04 -2.98 -9.07
C ASP A 5 7.14 -1.68 -8.27
N THR A 6 8.28 -1.42 -7.60
CA THR A 6 8.46 -0.20 -6.80
C THR A 6 8.60 1.05 -7.67
N THR A 7 9.25 0.91 -8.83
CA THR A 7 9.51 1.99 -9.80
C THR A 7 8.56 1.95 -11.00
N ALA A 8 7.86 0.84 -11.23
CA ALA A 8 6.93 0.72 -12.33
C ALA A 8 5.67 1.61 -12.19
N PRO A 9 5.15 2.18 -13.30
CA PRO A 9 3.83 2.84 -13.36
C PRO A 9 2.72 1.94 -12.83
N ARG A 10 1.69 2.52 -12.21
CA ARG A 10 0.61 1.75 -11.53
C ARG A 10 0.01 0.64 -12.39
N LYS A 11 -0.22 0.89 -13.69
CA LYS A 11 -0.82 -0.08 -14.63
C LYS A 11 0.15 -1.18 -15.10
N GLN A 12 1.46 -1.01 -14.89
CA GLN A 12 2.50 -1.97 -15.28
C GLN A 12 2.98 -2.86 -14.13
N ARG A 13 2.49 -2.64 -12.91
CA ARG A 13 2.84 -3.46 -11.74
C ARG A 13 2.22 -4.84 -11.83
N HIS A 14 2.94 -5.85 -11.36
CA HIS A 14 2.45 -7.22 -11.35
C HIS A 14 1.24 -7.38 -10.43
N THR A 15 0.20 -8.06 -10.94
CA THR A 15 -0.93 -8.53 -10.14
C THR A 15 -0.55 -9.82 -9.42
N ALA A 16 -1.30 -10.19 -8.37
CA ALA A 16 -1.10 -11.46 -7.67
C ALA A 16 -1.16 -12.66 -8.64
N ARG A 17 -2.03 -12.60 -9.65
CA ARG A 17 -2.13 -13.64 -10.69
C ARG A 17 -0.86 -13.73 -11.54
N ARG A 18 -0.32 -12.59 -11.98
CA ARG A 18 0.90 -12.58 -12.78
C ARG A 18 2.12 -13.02 -11.97
N ILE A 19 2.15 -12.71 -10.67
CA ILE A 19 3.16 -13.22 -9.73
C ILE A 19 3.05 -14.75 -9.60
N LEU A 20 1.84 -15.29 -9.40
CA LEU A 20 1.65 -16.74 -9.32
C LEU A 20 2.11 -17.44 -10.60
N HIS A 21 1.70 -16.97 -11.78
CA HIS A 21 2.15 -17.56 -13.05
C HIS A 21 3.68 -17.61 -13.13
N ARG A 22 4.35 -16.53 -12.73
CA ARG A 22 5.80 -16.46 -12.76
C ARG A 22 6.45 -17.42 -11.75
N LEU A 23 5.88 -17.58 -10.56
CA LEU A 23 6.34 -18.56 -9.56
C LEU A 23 6.20 -20.00 -10.08
N ILE A 24 5.13 -20.29 -10.83
CA ILE A 24 4.95 -21.59 -11.48
C ILE A 24 6.00 -21.78 -12.59
N GLU A 25 6.17 -20.78 -13.46
CA GLU A 25 7.10 -20.86 -14.59
C GLU A 25 8.58 -20.91 -14.17
N GLU A 26 8.97 -20.18 -13.14
CA GLU A 26 10.38 -20.02 -12.73
C GLU A 26 10.79 -20.99 -11.61
N HIS A 27 9.85 -21.47 -10.81
CA HIS A 27 10.12 -22.25 -9.60
C HIS A 27 9.26 -23.51 -9.45
N ASP A 28 8.46 -23.87 -10.45
CA ASP A 28 7.59 -25.06 -10.44
C ASP A 28 6.61 -25.11 -9.25
N ALA A 29 6.23 -23.93 -8.73
CA ALA A 29 5.41 -23.82 -7.51
C ALA A 29 3.91 -24.13 -7.71
N GLY A 30 3.54 -24.84 -8.80
CA GLY A 30 2.15 -25.07 -9.22
C GLY A 30 1.34 -25.93 -8.26
N GLU A 31 1.99 -26.87 -7.58
CA GLU A 31 1.34 -27.75 -6.60
C GLU A 31 1.34 -27.16 -5.19
N GLU A 32 2.30 -26.29 -4.88
CA GLU A 32 2.52 -25.76 -3.53
C GLU A 32 1.75 -24.46 -3.26
N LEU A 33 1.55 -23.64 -4.29
CA LEU A 33 1.02 -22.29 -4.13
C LEU A 33 -0.31 -22.10 -4.86
N SER A 34 -1.34 -21.79 -4.07
CA SER A 34 -2.63 -21.32 -4.60
C SER A 34 -2.64 -19.81 -4.84
N TYR A 35 -3.59 -19.35 -5.66
CA TYR A 35 -3.81 -17.92 -5.87
C TYR A 35 -4.14 -17.16 -4.59
N SER A 36 -4.96 -17.71 -3.69
CA SER A 36 -5.30 -17.06 -2.41
C SER A 36 -4.05 -16.89 -1.55
N THR A 37 -3.21 -17.92 -1.46
CA THR A 37 -1.92 -17.85 -0.75
C THR A 37 -1.06 -16.70 -1.26
N VAL A 38 -0.86 -16.61 -2.58
CA VAL A 38 -0.05 -15.54 -3.20
C VAL A 38 -0.71 -14.18 -2.99
N ARG A 39 -2.03 -14.08 -3.15
CA ARG A 39 -2.77 -12.82 -2.95
C ARG A 39 -2.61 -12.30 -1.52
N ASP A 40 -2.80 -13.15 -0.52
CA ASP A 40 -2.73 -12.79 0.89
C ASP A 40 -1.31 -12.39 1.29
N TYR A 41 -0.32 -13.13 0.82
CA TYR A 41 1.09 -12.76 0.99
C TYR A 41 1.40 -11.40 0.35
N VAL A 42 1.00 -11.19 -0.91
CA VAL A 42 1.27 -9.94 -1.64
C VAL A 42 0.61 -8.73 -0.97
N ARG A 43 -0.58 -8.90 -0.38
CA ARG A 43 -1.27 -7.84 0.39
C ARG A 43 -0.40 -7.33 1.54
N ILE A 44 0.17 -8.24 2.33
CA ILE A 44 1.03 -7.90 3.48
C ILE A 44 2.38 -7.39 2.98
N ARG A 45 3.03 -8.14 2.08
CA ARG A 45 4.40 -7.84 1.63
C ARG A 45 4.50 -6.51 0.90
N ARG A 46 3.46 -6.09 0.17
CA ARG A 46 3.43 -4.78 -0.51
C ARG A 46 3.63 -3.62 0.47
N ALA A 47 2.97 -3.65 1.62
CA ALA A 47 3.10 -2.59 2.61
C ALA A 47 4.51 -2.52 3.22
N GLN A 48 5.15 -3.68 3.43
CA GLN A 48 6.51 -3.78 3.93
C GLN A 48 7.54 -3.29 2.90
N VAL A 49 7.43 -3.77 1.66
CA VAL A 49 8.28 -3.32 0.54
C VAL A 49 8.16 -1.82 0.33
N ASP A 50 6.97 -1.24 0.52
CA ASP A 50 6.79 0.21 0.39
C ASP A 50 7.49 1.01 1.48
N VAL A 51 7.61 0.46 2.69
CA VAL A 51 8.46 1.03 3.77
C VAL A 51 9.92 0.89 3.40
N GLU A 52 10.36 -0.32 3.04
CA GLU A 52 11.76 -0.61 2.70
C GLU A 52 12.24 0.22 1.49
N ALA A 53 11.35 0.48 0.52
CA ALA A 53 11.61 1.30 -0.66
C ALA A 53 11.47 2.81 -0.41
N GLY A 54 11.20 3.25 0.83
CA GLY A 54 11.02 4.67 1.16
C GLY A 54 9.80 5.33 0.49
N ARG A 55 8.82 4.54 0.02
CA ARG A 55 7.62 5.04 -0.67
C ARG A 55 6.45 5.31 0.26
N ARG A 56 6.56 4.88 1.52
CA ARG A 56 5.56 5.15 2.54
C ARG A 56 5.87 6.51 3.14
N VAL A 57 5.24 7.54 2.59
CA VAL A 57 5.26 8.89 3.18
C VAL A 57 4.40 8.84 4.43
N GLU A 58 4.97 9.15 5.59
CA GLU A 58 4.17 9.52 6.75
C GLU A 58 3.47 10.84 6.42
N VAL A 59 2.20 10.77 6.00
CA VAL A 59 1.40 11.95 5.61
C VAL A 59 0.86 12.71 6.83
N PHE A 60 1.37 12.42 8.03
CA PHE A 60 1.00 13.15 9.22
C PHE A 60 1.78 14.47 9.25
N VAL A 61 1.07 15.56 8.97
CA VAL A 61 1.49 16.90 9.38
C VAL A 61 0.93 17.09 10.79
N PRO A 62 1.77 17.15 11.84
CA PRO A 62 1.31 17.52 13.17
C PRO A 62 0.67 18.91 13.09
N GLN A 63 -0.58 19.03 13.54
CA GLN A 63 -1.18 20.34 13.74
C GLN A 63 -0.87 20.81 15.16
N GLU A 64 -0.32 22.01 15.28
CA GLU A 64 -0.11 22.66 16.57
C GLU A 64 -1.32 23.54 16.88
N HIS A 65 -2.08 23.19 17.92
CA HIS A 65 -3.18 24.01 18.42
C HIS A 65 -2.91 24.38 19.89
N PRO A 66 -2.07 25.41 20.16
CA PRO A 66 -1.82 25.85 21.51
C PRO A 66 -3.12 26.35 22.18
N PRO A 67 -3.33 26.08 23.49
CA PRO A 67 -4.49 26.60 24.19
C PRO A 67 -4.62 28.12 24.06
N GLY A 68 -5.74 28.59 23.49
CA GLY A 68 -6.04 30.02 23.30
C GLY A 68 -5.39 30.69 22.08
N ALA A 69 -4.65 29.95 21.25
CA ALA A 69 -4.08 30.49 20.01
C ALA A 69 -5.10 30.57 18.86
N GLU A 70 -6.08 29.67 18.86
CA GLU A 70 -7.12 29.59 17.85
C GLU A 70 -8.49 29.47 18.53
N ALA A 71 -9.50 30.10 17.93
CA ALA A 71 -10.89 29.97 18.33
C ALA A 71 -11.74 29.79 17.07
N GLU A 72 -12.46 28.67 17.00
CA GLU A 72 -13.40 28.41 15.92
C GLU A 72 -14.79 28.86 16.37
N VAL A 73 -15.45 29.68 15.56
CA VAL A 73 -16.78 30.23 15.85
C VAL A 73 -17.68 29.87 14.69
N ASP A 74 -18.73 29.10 14.97
CA ASP A 74 -19.71 28.68 13.98
C ASP A 74 -20.92 29.60 14.04
N PHE A 75 -21.34 30.13 12.89
CA PHE A 75 -22.51 31.01 12.79
C PHE A 75 -23.66 30.24 12.14
N GLY A 76 -24.57 29.72 12.97
CA GLY A 76 -25.82 29.11 12.52
C GLY A 76 -26.97 30.10 12.61
N GLU A 77 -27.66 30.36 11.49
CA GLU A 77 -28.98 31.00 11.53
C GLU A 77 -30.06 29.94 11.77
N VAL A 78 -30.88 30.14 12.80
CA VAL A 78 -32.06 29.33 13.09
C VAL A 78 -33.28 30.23 12.89
N TRP A 79 -34.06 29.96 11.84
CA TRP A 79 -35.35 30.60 11.55
C TRP A 79 -36.51 29.74 12.08
#